data_AF-H5SNA5-F1
#
_entry.id   AF-H5SNA5-F1
#
_cell.length_a   1.000
_cell.length_b   1.000
_cell.length_c   1.000
_cell.angle_alpha   90.00
_cell.angle_beta   90.00
_cell.angle_gamma   90.00
#
_symmetry.space_group_name_H-M   'P 1'
#
loop_
_entity.id
_entity.type
_entity.pdbx_description
1 polymer ?
#
loop_
_entity_poly.entity_id
_entity_poly.type
_entity_poly.pdbx_seq_one_letter_code
_entity_poly.pdbx_strand_id
1 'polypeptide(L)' 'MKRYPAHKVTPLLVQYPDLMEAWKEAAKEGRIRAKTLGRENVVIVEDPGLVARLEALGLKGEPVVEEA' A
#
# COMPACT_ATOMS: atom_id res chain seq x y z
N MET A 1 4.14 -9.16 -3.07
CA MET A 1 3.15 -8.26 -2.44
C MET A 1 3.56 -7.90 -1.02
N LYS A 2 3.18 -6.71 -0.55
CA LYS A 2 3.48 -6.20 0.80
C LYS A 2 2.20 -5.64 1.42
N ARG A 3 2.02 -5.80 2.73
CA ARG A 3 0.94 -5.16 3.49
C ARG A 3 1.46 -3.92 4.22
N TYR A 4 0.59 -2.93 4.31
CA TYR A 4 0.83 -1.68 5.01
C TYR A 4 -0.41 -1.29 5.82
N PRO A 5 -0.26 -0.74 7.04
CA PRO A 5 -1.38 -0.16 7.75
C PRO A 5 -1.95 1.05 7.00
N ALA A 6 -3.26 1.06 6.75
CA ALA A 6 -3.91 2.11 5.98
C ALA A 6 -3.70 3.50 6.61
N HIS A 7 -3.75 3.59 7.94
CA HIS A 7 -3.52 4.84 8.67
C HIS A 7 -2.10 5.41 8.51
N LYS A 8 -1.12 4.59 8.10
CA LYS A 8 0.24 5.06 7.80
C LYS A 8 0.42 5.43 6.33
N VAL A 9 -0.34 4.80 5.43
CA VAL A 9 -0.29 5.08 4.00
C VAL A 9 -1.03 6.38 3.67
N THR A 10 -2.23 6.58 4.23
CA THR A 10 -3.09 7.73 3.90
C THR A 10 -2.39 9.09 4.02
N PRO A 11 -1.62 9.39 5.10
CA PRO A 11 -0.90 10.66 5.20
C PRO A 11 0.14 10.85 4.09
N LEU A 12 0.83 9.78 3.69
CA LEU A 12 1.82 9.84 2.60
C LEU A 12 1.13 10.13 1.26
N LEU A 13 -0.02 9.53 0.98
CA LEU A 13 -0.77 9.84 -0.24
C LEU A 13 -1.20 11.31 -0.28
N VAL A 14 -1.64 11.86 0.84
CA VAL A 14 -2.03 13.28 0.92
C VAL A 14 -0.83 14.21 0.76
N GLN A 15 0.32 13.84 1.33
CA GLN A 15 1.53 14.64 1.29
C GLN A 15 2.24 14.62 -0.08
N TYR A 16 2.15 13.52 -0.82
CA TYR A 16 2.84 13.29 -2.09
C TYR A 16 1.83 13.07 -3.22
N PRO A 17 1.44 14.12 -3.98
CA PRO A 17 0.44 14.01 -5.03
C PRO A 17 0.79 13.02 -6.15
N ASP A 18 2.07 12.91 -6.50
CA ASP A 18 2.58 11.95 -7.49
C ASP A 18 2.42 10.50 -7.02
N LEU A 19 2.58 10.26 -5.72
CA LEU A 19 2.31 8.97 -5.11
C LEU A 19 0.80 8.67 -5.13
N MET A 20 -0.05 9.66 -4.85
CA MET A 20 -1.50 9.51 -4.94
C MET A 20 -1.98 9.17 -6.36
N GLU A 21 -1.40 9.78 -7.38
CA GLU A 21 -1.71 9.45 -8.78
C GLU A 21 -1.32 8.02 -9.12
N ALA A 22 -0.08 7.62 -8.81
CA ALA A 22 0.38 6.24 -9.02
C ALA A 22 -0.48 5.23 -8.23
N TRP A 23 -0.91 5.59 -7.02
CA TRP A 23 -1.79 4.78 -6.19
C TRP A 23 -3.16 4.56 -6.83
N LYS A 24 -3.76 5.61 -7.41
CA LYS A 24 -5.05 5.52 -8.10
C LYS A 24 -4.96 4.63 -9.33
N GLU A 25 -3.90 4.73 -10.12
CA GLU A 25 -3.70 3.87 -11.29
C GLU A 25 -3.53 2.40 -10.89
N ALA A 26 -2.67 2.10 -9.91
CA ALA A 26 -2.51 0.74 -9.42
C ALA A 26 -3.81 0.16 -8.80
N ALA A 27 -4.64 1.01 -8.15
CA ALA A 27 -5.94 0.59 -7.66
C ALA A 27 -6.91 0.23 -8.79
N LYS A 28 -6.93 0.99 -9.90
CA LYS A 28 -7.74 0.67 -11.09
C LYS A 28 -7.29 -0.64 -11.75
N GLU A 29 -5.99 -0.92 -11.73
CA GLU A 29 -5.41 -2.17 -12.24
C GLU A 29 -5.61 -3.37 -11.29
N GLY A 30 -6.26 -3.18 -10.14
CA GLY A 30 -6.48 -4.24 -9.16
C GLY A 30 -5.21 -4.67 -8.39
N ARG A 31 -4.13 -3.89 -8.45
CA ARG A 31 -2.85 -4.16 -7.76
C ARG A 31 -2.84 -3.69 -6.30
N ILE A 32 -3.95 -3.16 -5.80
CA ILE A 32 -4.12 -2.73 -4.43
C ILE A 32 -5.38 -3.36 -3.87
N ARG A 33 -5.27 -4.04 -2.72
CA ARG A 33 -6.39 -4.66 -2.02
C ARG A 33 -6.48 -4.12 -0.60
N ALA A 34 -7.63 -3.55 -0.22
CA ALA A 34 -7.89 -3.19 1.16
C ALA A 34 -8.44 -4.41 1.92
N LYS A 35 -7.95 -4.64 3.14
CA LYS A 35 -8.42 -5.72 4.02
C LYS A 35 -8.45 -5.22 5.47
N THR A 36 -9.38 -5.72 6.26
CA THR A 36 -9.35 -5.56 7.72
C THR A 36 -8.79 -6.83 8.35
N LEU A 37 -7.72 -6.70 9.12
CA LEU A 37 -7.11 -7.79 9.90
C LEU A 37 -7.39 -7.55 11.38
N GLY A 38 -8.34 -8.30 11.94
CA GLY A 38 -8.81 -8.10 13.31
C GLY A 38 -9.43 -6.72 13.49
N ARG A 39 -8.69 -5.80 14.14
CA ARG A 39 -9.11 -4.41 14.37
C ARG A 39 -8.35 -3.39 13.52
N GLU A 40 -7.41 -3.83 12.68
CA GLU A 40 -6.56 -2.95 11.89
C GLU A 40 -6.94 -2.99 10.40
N ASN A 41 -7.11 -1.82 9.78
CA ASN A 41 -7.25 -1.70 8.34
C ASN A 41 -5.87 -1.67 7.68
N VAL A 42 -5.65 -2.59 6.74
CA VAL A 42 -4.42 -2.71 5.98
C VAL A 42 -4.70 -2.62 4.48
N VAL A 43 -3.69 -2.21 3.73
CA VAL A 43 -3.66 -2.25 2.27
C VAL A 43 -2.55 -3.19 1.83
N ILE A 44 -2.89 -4.13 0.97
CA ILE A 44 -1.97 -5.03 0.30
C ILE A 44 -1.64 -4.38 -1.04
N VAL A 45 -0.35 -4.17 -1.28
CA VAL A 45 0.18 -3.57 -2.50
C VAL A 45 0.96 -4.63 -3.26
N GLU A 46 0.53 -4.90 -4.48
CA GLU A 46 1.17 -5.84 -5.40
C GLU A 46 2.13 -5.13 -6.36
N ASP A 47 1.91 -3.83 -6.60
CA ASP A 47 2.75 -3.03 -7.49
C ASP A 47 4.15 -2.79 -6.89
N PRO A 48 5.22 -3.29 -7.52
CA PRO A 48 6.58 -3.17 -6.98
C PRO A 48 7.11 -1.73 -7.00
N GLY A 49 6.61 -0.89 -7.91
CA GLY A 49 6.99 0.52 -7.98
C GLY A 49 6.44 1.30 -6.79
N LEU A 50 5.17 1.08 -6.42
CA LEU A 50 4.58 1.66 -5.23
C LEU A 50 5.25 1.16 -3.95
N VAL A 51 5.58 -0.14 -3.87
CA VAL A 51 6.34 -0.70 -2.73
C VAL A 51 7.67 0.04 -2.55
N ALA A 52 8.45 0.20 -3.62
CA ALA A 52 9.73 0.91 -3.55
C ALA A 52 9.58 2.38 -3.13
N ARG A 53 8.54 3.07 -3.62
CA ARG A 53 8.26 4.46 -3.23
C ARG A 53 7.89 4.58 -1.74
N LEU A 54 7.04 3.69 -1.23
CA LEU A 54 6.69 3.68 0.19
C LEU A 54 7.91 3.38 1.08
N GLU A 55 8.77 2.45 0.67
CA GLU A 55 10.00 2.14 1.39
C GLU A 55 10.99 3.31 1.37
N ALA A 56 11.13 4.03 0.26
CA ALA A 56 11.94 5.25 0.16
C ALA A 56 11.43 6.38 1.07
N LEU A 57 10.12 6.42 1.33
CA LEU A 57 9.49 7.33 2.30
C LEU A 57 9.57 6.82 3.75
N GLY A 58 10.30 5.73 4.00
CA GLY A 58 10.50 5.16 5.33
C GLY A 58 9.38 4.23 5.82
N LEU A 59 8.34 4.00 5.01
CA LEU A 59 7.26 3.07 5.36
C LEU A 59 7.61 1.66 4.84
N LYS A 60 8.13 0.81 5.73
CA LYS A 60 8.43 -0.58 5.42
C LYS A 60 7.18 -1.45 5.48
N GLY A 61 6.92 -2.18 4.40
CA GLY A 61 5.80 -3.12 4.31
C GLY A 61 6.15 -4.49 4.84
N GLU A 62 5.18 -5.16 5.45
CA GLU A 62 5.33 -6.56 5.86
C GLU A 62 5.04 -7.49 4.68
N PRO A 63 5.76 -8.63 4.55
CA PRO A 63 5.42 -9.62 3.54
C PRO A 63 4.03 -10.20 3.80
N VAL A 64 3.23 -10.33 2.74
CA VAL A 64 2.00 -11.13 2.81
C VAL A 64 2.37 -12.53 2.33
N VAL A 65 2.18 -13.51 3.19
CA VAL A 65 2.15 -14.92 2.80
C VAL A 65 0.71 -15.15 2.35
N GLU A 66 0.49 -15.49 1.08
CA GLU A 66 -0.79 -16.03 0.67
C GLU A 66 -0.96 -17.37 1.39
N GLU A 67 -1.84 -17.43 2.39
CA GLU A 67 -2.36 -18.71 2.85
C GLU A 67 -3.21 -19.26 1.69
N ALA A 68 -2.72 -20.33 1.08
CA ALA A 68 -3.29 -21.02 -0.07
C ALA A 68 -4.67 -21.64 0.23
#